data_AF-A0A7W4D6E3-F1
#
_entry.id   AF-A0A7W4D6E3-F1
#
_cell.length_a   1.000
_cell.length_b   1.000
_cell.length_c   1.000
_cell.angle_alpha   90.00
_cell.angle_beta   90.00
_cell.angle_gamma   90.00
#
_symmetry.space_group_name_H-M   'P 1'
#
loop_
_entity.id
_entity.type
_entity.pdbx_description
1 polymer ?
#
loop_
_entity_poly.entity_id
_entity_poly.type
_entity_poly.pdbx_seq_one_letter_code
_entity_poly.pdbx_strand_id
1 'polypeptide(L)'
;MASTAMTVGLVVDPPLATAAGHHRTLNDTRAFGSAPVTPDHAIDYFGLVADLDSPNGSLVGQGASPFGEVRFLVDGRWTAWQSLDLDGAQAEGQFTGSLIAVDHATAYQVRNLPKGAHNWRAAAINTTDGPVEAAPAQAASEAHAVTACRSRADWGADESITGWEQGDVREFFPAQVVTVHHTATSNTSTQDYSATMRAILTYHVKSNGWSDIGYQYLVDRNGIVYEGRSAGSTVSCLDGGGDGSDFAHQAGTGNIVTGAHVGTYNSGNIGVALMGCFNASGGCTGDTTVPAGSVAGWSRCWPILPIGTR
;
A
#
# COMPACT_ATOMS: atom_id res chain seq x y z
N MET A 1 32.43 29.72 -53.45
CA MET A 1 32.28 28.31 -53.02
C MET A 1 31.50 28.33 -51.72
N ALA A 2 30.24 27.89 -51.72
CA ALA A 2 29.44 27.76 -50.51
C ALA A 2 29.52 26.30 -50.04
N SER A 3 29.95 26.09 -48.81
CA SER A 3 30.08 24.76 -48.20
C SER A 3 28.84 24.49 -47.35
N THR A 4 27.98 23.59 -47.81
CA THR A 4 26.81 23.11 -47.07
C THR A 4 27.27 21.98 -46.14
N ALA A 5 27.28 22.22 -44.83
CA ALA A 5 27.50 21.16 -43.85
C ALA A 5 26.19 20.40 -43.65
N MET A 6 26.14 19.13 -44.06
CA MET A 6 25.06 18.20 -43.71
C MET A 6 25.32 17.64 -42.32
N THR A 7 24.46 17.98 -41.36
CA THR A 7 24.40 17.30 -40.06
C THR A 7 23.65 16.00 -40.24
N VAL A 8 24.36 14.87 -40.22
CA VAL A 8 23.74 13.54 -40.14
C VAL A 8 23.28 13.36 -38.69
N GLY A 9 21.98 13.53 -38.46
CA GLY A 9 21.36 13.13 -37.20
C GLY A 9 21.31 11.61 -37.11
N LEU A 10 22.09 11.03 -36.22
CA LEU A 10 21.94 9.63 -35.85
C LEU A 10 20.63 9.51 -35.06
N VAL A 11 19.56 9.04 -35.71
CA VAL A 11 18.35 8.60 -35.01
C VAL A 11 18.73 7.29 -34.35
N VAL A 12 19.09 7.37 -33.07
CA VAL A 12 19.16 6.19 -32.21
C VAL A 12 17.72 5.90 -31.84
N ASP A 13 17.14 4.83 -32.37
CA ASP A 13 15.85 4.36 -31.87
C ASP A 13 16.02 4.11 -30.36
N PRO A 14 15.18 4.72 -29.49
CA PRO A 14 15.28 4.46 -28.06
C PRO A 14 15.11 2.94 -27.84
N PRO A 15 15.89 2.34 -26.93
CA PRO A 15 15.70 0.94 -26.60
C PRO A 15 14.25 0.77 -26.12
N LEU A 16 13.52 -0.13 -26.77
CA LEU A 16 12.22 -0.58 -26.28
C LEU A 16 12.44 -1.08 -24.85
N ALA A 17 12.06 -0.27 -23.86
CA ALA A 17 11.97 -0.73 -22.50
C ALA A 17 10.95 -1.87 -22.49
N THR A 18 11.41 -3.10 -22.30
CA THR A 18 10.51 -4.22 -22.04
C THR A 18 9.70 -3.88 -20.79
N ALA A 19 8.38 -3.79 -20.96
CA ALA A 19 7.45 -3.66 -19.84
C ALA A 19 7.79 -4.77 -18.83
N ALA A 20 8.35 -4.40 -17.68
CA ALA A 20 8.58 -5.34 -16.61
C ALA A 20 7.21 -5.78 -16.11
N GLY A 21 6.81 -7.01 -16.44
CA GLY A 21 5.60 -7.60 -15.88
C GLY A 21 5.73 -7.66 -14.35
N HIS A 22 4.61 -7.60 -13.65
CA HIS A 22 4.56 -7.81 -12.21
C HIS A 22 3.82 -9.12 -11.92
N HIS A 23 4.13 -9.74 -10.79
CA HIS A 23 3.39 -10.93 -10.37
C HIS A 23 2.04 -10.53 -9.80
N ARG A 24 0.98 -11.23 -10.24
CA ARG A 24 -0.34 -11.11 -9.63
C ARG A 24 -0.24 -11.48 -8.16
N THR A 25 -0.83 -10.68 -7.29
CA THR A 25 -0.85 -10.98 -5.86
C THR A 25 -1.75 -12.19 -5.56
N LEU A 26 -1.23 -13.15 -4.82
CA LEU A 26 -2.00 -14.26 -4.27
C LEU A 26 -2.42 -13.94 -2.83
N ASN A 27 -3.61 -14.35 -2.44
CA ASN A 27 -4.15 -14.12 -1.10
C ASN A 27 -4.93 -15.34 -0.61
N ASP A 28 -4.59 -15.79 0.59
CA ASP A 28 -5.32 -16.82 1.33
C ASP A 28 -5.70 -16.26 2.70
N THR A 29 -6.97 -15.86 2.83
CA THR A 29 -7.53 -15.33 4.07
C THR A 29 -8.49 -16.34 4.67
N ARG A 30 -8.13 -16.90 5.83
CA ARG A 30 -8.92 -17.98 6.44
C ARG A 30 -8.83 -18.01 7.96
N ALA A 31 -9.82 -18.65 8.57
CA ALA A 31 -9.80 -19.00 9.98
C ALA A 31 -8.65 -19.97 10.30
N PHE A 32 -8.15 -19.92 11.53
CA PHE A 32 -7.04 -20.75 11.99
C PHE A 32 -7.25 -21.20 13.44
N GLY A 33 -6.55 -22.27 13.81
CA GLY A 33 -6.46 -22.76 15.20
C GLY A 33 -5.05 -22.57 15.77
N SER A 34 -4.71 -23.32 16.81
CA SER A 34 -3.37 -23.28 17.42
C SER A 34 -2.31 -24.08 16.65
N ALA A 35 -2.71 -24.93 15.71
CA ALA A 35 -1.81 -25.71 14.87
C ALA A 35 -1.14 -24.84 13.78
N PRO A 36 0.06 -25.23 13.29
CA PRO A 36 0.65 -24.62 12.11
C PRO A 36 -0.30 -24.65 10.91
N VAL A 37 -0.34 -23.55 10.16
CA VAL A 37 -1.08 -23.43 8.90
C VAL A 37 -0.10 -23.30 7.75
N THR A 38 -0.35 -24.03 6.67
CA THR A 38 0.45 -24.05 5.44
C THR A 38 -0.44 -23.61 4.28
N PRO A 39 -0.24 -22.40 3.74
CA PRO A 39 -0.85 -21.96 2.49
C PRO A 39 -0.30 -22.70 1.27
N ASP A 40 -1.06 -22.61 0.17
CA ASP A 40 -0.67 -23.19 -1.11
C ASP A 40 0.40 -22.35 -1.84
N HIS A 41 0.78 -21.21 -1.27
CA HIS A 41 1.82 -20.28 -1.75
C HIS A 41 2.73 -19.83 -0.60
N ALA A 42 3.94 -19.36 -0.93
CA ALA A 42 4.83 -18.75 0.05
C ALA A 42 4.28 -17.41 0.56
N ILE A 43 4.64 -17.00 1.75
CA ILE A 43 4.10 -15.81 2.43
C ILE A 43 5.15 -14.70 2.39
N ASP A 44 4.84 -13.62 1.67
CA ASP A 44 5.62 -12.39 1.66
C ASP A 44 5.08 -11.37 2.67
N TYR A 45 3.76 -11.38 2.86
CA TYR A 45 3.07 -10.51 3.80
C TYR A 45 2.03 -11.29 4.59
N PHE A 46 1.92 -10.94 5.87
CA PHE A 46 0.96 -11.54 6.79
C PHE A 46 0.12 -10.46 7.46
N GLY A 47 -1.20 -10.62 7.43
CA GLY A 47 -2.15 -9.76 8.13
C GLY A 47 -3.11 -10.57 9.01
N LEU A 48 -3.81 -9.88 9.89
CA LEU A 48 -4.77 -10.49 10.80
C LEU A 48 -6.05 -9.64 10.88
N VAL A 49 -7.20 -10.26 10.64
CA VAL A 49 -8.51 -9.59 10.67
C VAL A 49 -9.43 -10.32 11.64
N ALA A 50 -10.27 -9.59 12.37
CA ALA A 50 -11.29 -10.17 13.25
C ALA A 50 -12.52 -9.28 13.33
N ASP A 51 -13.63 -9.88 13.77
CA ASP A 51 -14.87 -9.16 14.03
C ASP A 51 -14.87 -8.75 15.51
N LEU A 52 -15.08 -7.47 15.81
CA LEU A 52 -15.16 -6.97 17.17
C LEU A 52 -16.51 -7.38 17.79
N ASP A 53 -16.51 -7.61 19.10
CA ASP A 53 -17.74 -8.01 19.82
C ASP A 53 -18.81 -6.90 19.87
N SER A 54 -18.42 -5.67 19.55
CA SER A 54 -19.30 -4.50 19.44
C SER A 54 -18.90 -3.65 18.23
N PRO A 55 -19.86 -3.06 17.48
CA PRO A 55 -19.57 -2.17 16.35
C PRO A 55 -18.65 -0.99 16.72
N ASN A 56 -18.83 -0.45 17.93
CA ASN A 56 -18.01 0.63 18.48
C ASN A 56 -16.92 0.11 19.44
N GLY A 57 -16.65 -1.20 19.41
CA GLY A 57 -15.59 -1.81 20.20
C GLY A 57 -14.21 -1.36 19.76
N SER A 58 -13.23 -1.58 20.61
CA SER A 58 -11.81 -1.45 20.26
C SER A 58 -11.01 -2.41 21.12
N LEU A 59 -9.98 -3.02 20.53
CA LEU A 59 -9.00 -3.78 21.28
C LEU A 59 -7.99 -2.79 21.86
N VAL A 60 -7.99 -2.62 23.18
CA VAL A 60 -7.04 -1.74 23.86
C VAL A 60 -5.75 -2.51 24.09
N GLY A 61 -4.65 -2.01 23.53
CA GLY A 61 -3.37 -2.67 23.68
C GLY A 61 -2.82 -2.60 25.10
N GLN A 62 -2.74 -3.75 25.78
CA GLN A 62 -2.07 -3.88 27.09
C GLN A 62 -1.02 -4.99 27.06
N GLY A 63 0.14 -4.73 27.66
CA GLY A 63 1.26 -5.69 27.72
C GLY A 63 2.18 -5.65 26.50
N ALA A 64 3.09 -6.62 26.40
CA ALA A 64 4.15 -6.65 25.39
C ALA A 64 3.71 -7.15 24.01
N SER A 65 2.57 -7.86 23.92
CA SER A 65 2.00 -8.36 22.67
C SER A 65 0.48 -8.23 22.68
N PRO A 66 -0.02 -6.98 22.63
CA PRO A 66 -1.42 -6.66 22.91
C PRO A 66 -2.42 -7.33 21.95
N PHE A 67 -2.01 -7.61 20.72
CA PHE A 67 -2.87 -8.18 19.67
C PHE A 67 -2.48 -9.61 19.29
N GLY A 68 -1.71 -10.26 20.16
CA GLY A 68 -1.19 -11.61 19.97
C GLY A 68 0.20 -11.64 19.36
N GLU A 69 0.64 -12.85 19.04
CA GLU A 69 1.95 -13.10 18.46
C GLU A 69 1.82 -14.02 17.24
N VAL A 70 2.73 -13.83 16.28
CA VAL A 70 2.87 -14.71 15.12
C VAL A 70 4.30 -15.20 15.01
N ARG A 71 4.49 -16.35 14.37
CA ARG A 71 5.79 -16.80 13.87
C ARG A 71 5.64 -17.50 12.54
N PHE A 72 6.73 -17.57 11.80
CA PHE A 72 6.74 -18.06 10.43
C PHE A 72 7.76 -19.19 10.27
N LEU A 73 7.49 -20.13 9.36
CA LEU A 73 8.43 -21.16 8.96
C LEU A 73 9.15 -20.67 7.69
N VAL A 74 10.40 -20.26 7.83
CA VAL A 74 11.26 -19.77 6.74
C VAL A 74 12.42 -20.76 6.58
N ASP A 75 12.66 -21.24 5.37
CA ASP A 75 13.71 -22.23 5.08
C ASP A 75 13.69 -23.46 6.02
N GLY A 76 12.48 -23.94 6.34
CA GLY A 76 12.29 -25.07 7.24
C GLY A 76 12.59 -24.79 8.71
N ARG A 77 12.78 -23.53 9.11
CA ARG A 77 13.04 -23.10 10.50
C ARG A 77 12.00 -22.10 10.97
N TRP A 78 11.50 -22.30 12.18
CA TRP A 78 10.59 -21.35 12.81
C TRP A 78 11.35 -20.09 13.23
N THR A 79 10.83 -18.93 12.85
CA THR A 79 11.28 -17.65 13.40
C THR A 79 10.98 -17.57 14.89
N ALA A 80 11.59 -16.59 15.57
CA ALA A 80 11.10 -16.16 16.87
C ALA A 80 9.63 -15.68 16.76
N TRP A 81 8.93 -15.74 17.88
CA TRP A 81 7.61 -15.10 17.99
C TRP A 81 7.79 -13.59 17.92
N GLN A 82 6.95 -12.95 17.11
CA GLN A 82 6.88 -11.50 16.97
C GLN A 82 5.49 -11.02 17.35
N SER A 83 5.43 -9.82 17.94
CA SER A 83 4.16 -9.19 18.31
C SER A 83 3.36 -8.83 17.07
N LEU A 84 2.05 -8.94 17.17
CA LEU A 84 1.11 -8.35 16.22
C LEU A 84 0.75 -6.95 16.69
N ASP A 85 0.69 -6.01 15.74
CA ASP A 85 0.27 -4.63 15.95
C ASP A 85 -1.04 -4.35 15.22
N LEU A 86 -1.69 -3.25 15.58
CA LEU A 86 -2.92 -2.77 14.93
C LEU A 86 -2.59 -1.92 13.71
N ASP A 87 -3.40 -2.02 12.66
CA ASP A 87 -3.35 -1.09 11.55
C ASP A 87 -3.99 0.26 11.93
N GLY A 88 -3.43 1.38 11.47
CA GLY A 88 -4.03 2.69 11.70
C GLY A 88 -5.38 2.87 11.00
N ALA A 89 -5.65 2.11 9.93
CA ALA A 89 -6.90 2.13 9.19
C ALA A 89 -7.81 0.96 9.66
N GLN A 90 -8.98 1.29 10.18
CA GLN A 90 -9.94 0.35 10.76
C GLN A 90 -11.33 0.58 10.17
N ALA A 91 -12.09 -0.51 9.99
CA ALA A 91 -13.51 -0.45 9.69
C ALA A 91 -14.35 -0.60 10.98
N GLU A 92 -15.56 -0.04 10.98
CA GLU A 92 -16.49 -0.17 12.11
C GLU A 92 -16.76 -1.65 12.41
N GLY A 93 -16.67 -2.04 13.68
CA GLY A 93 -16.89 -3.42 14.12
C GLY A 93 -15.83 -4.43 13.67
N GLN A 94 -14.71 -4.00 13.08
CA GLN A 94 -13.64 -4.88 12.62
C GLN A 94 -12.31 -4.49 13.24
N PHE A 95 -11.52 -5.49 13.62
CA PHE A 95 -10.10 -5.34 13.93
C PHE A 95 -9.28 -5.68 12.68
N THR A 96 -8.35 -4.80 12.34
CA THR A 96 -7.31 -5.00 11.32
C THR A 96 -5.94 -4.90 11.97
N GLY A 97 -5.12 -5.94 11.85
CA GLY A 97 -3.73 -5.94 12.26
C GLY A 97 -2.82 -5.37 11.17
N SER A 98 -1.67 -4.82 11.56
CA SER A 98 -0.64 -4.34 10.64
C SER A 98 -0.14 -5.47 9.72
N LEU A 99 0.20 -5.11 8.48
CA LEU A 99 0.86 -6.05 7.56
C LEU A 99 2.33 -6.25 7.93
N ILE A 100 2.69 -7.50 8.23
CA ILE A 100 4.06 -7.91 8.53
C ILE A 100 4.69 -8.44 7.25
N ALA A 101 5.83 -7.87 6.85
CA ALA A 101 6.64 -8.45 5.78
C ALA A 101 7.40 -9.68 6.30
N VAL A 102 7.41 -10.74 5.51
CA VAL A 102 8.00 -12.04 5.83
C VAL A 102 8.84 -12.50 4.65
N ASP A 103 9.98 -13.12 4.93
CA ASP A 103 10.86 -13.64 3.88
C ASP A 103 10.37 -15.00 3.38
N HIS A 104 9.44 -15.00 2.41
CA HIS A 104 8.92 -16.19 1.73
C HIS A 104 8.62 -17.38 2.66
N ALA A 105 7.83 -17.17 3.71
CA ALA A 105 7.53 -18.25 4.65
C ALA A 105 6.58 -19.29 4.07
N THR A 106 6.76 -20.56 4.44
CA THR A 106 5.88 -21.66 3.96
C THR A 106 4.77 -22.00 4.94
N ALA A 107 4.85 -21.52 6.18
CA ALA A 107 3.82 -21.75 7.20
C ALA A 107 3.81 -20.64 8.25
N TYR A 108 2.71 -20.53 8.98
CA TYR A 108 2.58 -19.61 10.11
C TYR A 108 1.92 -20.28 11.32
N GLN A 109 2.14 -19.67 12.49
CA GLN A 109 1.38 -19.94 13.71
C GLN A 109 1.05 -18.64 14.41
N VAL A 110 -0.16 -18.56 14.96
CA VAL A 110 -0.64 -17.42 15.73
C VAL A 110 -1.03 -17.90 17.13
N ARG A 111 -0.77 -17.08 18.15
CA ARG A 111 -1.17 -17.37 19.53
C ARG A 111 -1.50 -16.09 20.31
N ASN A 112 -2.04 -16.29 21.51
CA ASN A 112 -2.26 -15.23 22.50
C ASN A 112 -3.14 -14.08 22.01
N LEU A 113 -4.14 -14.38 21.16
CA LEU A 113 -5.10 -13.38 20.68
C LEU A 113 -5.93 -12.83 21.85
N PRO A 114 -6.22 -11.51 21.85
CA PRO A 114 -6.99 -10.88 22.91
C PRO A 114 -8.47 -11.30 22.87
N LYS A 115 -9.16 -11.07 24.00
CA LYS A 115 -10.62 -11.11 24.06
C LYS A 115 -11.21 -9.81 23.47
N GLY A 116 -12.51 -9.78 23.20
CA GLY A 116 -13.19 -8.61 22.63
C GLY A 116 -13.34 -8.66 21.10
N ALA A 117 -12.88 -9.76 20.49
CA ALA A 117 -13.05 -10.05 19.07
C ALA A 117 -13.19 -11.56 18.84
N HIS A 118 -13.84 -11.91 17.75
CA HIS A 118 -14.14 -13.27 17.31
C HIS A 118 -13.93 -13.41 15.79
N ASN A 119 -14.14 -14.62 15.25
CA ASN A 119 -13.92 -14.93 13.83
C ASN A 119 -12.55 -14.49 13.28
N TRP A 120 -11.49 -14.74 14.05
CA TRP A 120 -10.12 -14.41 13.66
C TRP A 120 -9.73 -15.11 12.34
N ARG A 121 -9.18 -14.32 11.41
CA ARG A 121 -8.75 -14.74 10.08
C ARG A 121 -7.34 -14.22 9.83
N ALA A 122 -6.47 -15.09 9.37
CA ALA A 122 -5.12 -14.74 8.96
C ALA A 122 -5.08 -14.59 7.44
N ALA A 123 -4.45 -13.52 6.95
CA ALA A 123 -4.23 -13.25 5.54
C ALA A 123 -2.78 -13.57 5.18
N ALA A 124 -2.58 -14.63 4.40
CA ALA A 124 -1.29 -15.01 3.83
C ALA A 124 -1.20 -14.49 2.38
N ILE A 125 -0.33 -13.51 2.15
CA ILE A 125 -0.24 -12.78 0.89
C ILE A 125 1.13 -13.01 0.24
N ASN A 126 1.13 -13.27 -1.07
CA ASN A 126 2.32 -13.43 -1.89
C ASN A 126 2.29 -12.46 -3.07
N THR A 127 3.40 -11.76 -3.31
CA THR A 127 3.55 -10.73 -4.34
C THR A 127 4.63 -11.04 -5.37
N THR A 128 5.28 -12.21 -5.26
CA THR A 128 6.49 -12.60 -6.00
C THR A 128 6.35 -13.86 -6.83
N ASP A 129 5.44 -14.77 -6.48
CA ASP A 129 5.32 -16.12 -7.07
C ASP A 129 4.03 -16.32 -7.87
N GLY A 130 3.13 -15.34 -7.88
CA GLY A 130 1.90 -15.40 -8.68
C GLY A 130 2.19 -15.38 -10.19
N PRO A 131 1.17 -15.66 -11.03
CA PRO A 131 1.30 -15.53 -12.47
C PRO A 131 1.81 -14.14 -12.86
N VAL A 132 2.76 -14.07 -13.80
CA VAL A 132 3.25 -12.78 -14.31
C VAL A 132 2.18 -12.15 -15.18
N GLU A 133 1.76 -10.95 -14.82
CA GLU A 133 0.87 -10.11 -15.59
C GLU A 133 1.70 -9.12 -16.40
N ALA A 134 1.38 -9.02 -17.68
CA ALA A 134 2.01 -8.04 -18.56
C ALA A 134 1.56 -6.65 -18.12
N ALA A 135 2.51 -5.80 -17.73
CA ALA A 135 2.23 -4.38 -17.67
C ALA A 135 1.91 -3.89 -19.09
N PRO A 136 0.91 -3.01 -19.27
CA PRO A 136 0.64 -2.43 -20.57
C PRO A 136 1.93 -1.78 -21.10
N ALA A 137 2.40 -2.24 -22.26
CA ALA A 137 3.55 -1.64 -22.92
C ALA A 137 3.12 -0.27 -23.46
N GLN A 138 3.56 0.80 -22.81
CA GLN A 138 3.42 2.16 -23.34
C GLN A 138 4.81 2.74 -23.61
N ALA A 139 4.91 3.46 -24.72
CA ALA A 139 6.17 4.02 -25.19
C ALA A 139 6.68 5.07 -24.20
N ALA A 140 7.63 4.70 -23.36
CA ALA A 140 8.37 5.65 -22.55
C ALA A 140 9.29 6.46 -23.47
N SER A 141 9.07 7.78 -23.56
CA SER A 141 10.10 8.66 -24.10
C SER A 141 11.26 8.74 -23.10
N GLU A 142 12.50 8.66 -23.57
CA GLU A 142 13.74 8.49 -22.79
C GLU A 142 14.08 9.60 -21.75
N ALA A 143 13.15 10.47 -21.35
CA ALA A 143 13.50 11.70 -20.65
C ALA A 143 12.71 12.00 -19.37
N HIS A 144 12.36 11.04 -18.51
CA HIS A 144 11.99 11.34 -17.12
C HIS A 144 12.52 10.28 -16.14
N ALA A 145 13.84 10.08 -16.12
CA ALA A 145 14.49 9.46 -14.97
C ALA A 145 14.18 10.33 -13.73
N VAL A 146 13.54 9.72 -12.74
CA VAL A 146 13.01 10.31 -11.49
C VAL A 146 11.68 11.08 -11.57
N THR A 147 10.61 10.49 -12.12
CA THR A 147 9.28 10.91 -11.64
C THR A 147 9.12 10.50 -10.18
N ALA A 148 8.90 11.48 -9.31
CA ALA A 148 8.72 11.32 -7.87
C ALA A 148 7.35 10.69 -7.50
N CYS A 149 6.66 10.08 -8.47
CA CYS A 149 5.36 9.48 -8.27
C CYS A 149 5.15 8.18 -9.07
N ARG A 150 4.15 7.39 -8.67
CA ARG A 150 3.69 6.16 -9.32
C ARG A 150 2.17 6.13 -9.31
N SER A 151 1.55 6.15 -10.48
CA SER A 151 0.11 5.92 -10.62
C SER A 151 -0.24 4.47 -10.32
N ARG A 152 -1.54 4.17 -10.19
CA ARG A 152 -2.04 2.79 -9.99
C ARG A 152 -1.53 1.81 -11.04
N ALA A 153 -1.48 2.23 -12.30
CA ALA A 153 -0.91 1.42 -13.37
C ALA A 153 0.60 1.21 -13.20
N ASP A 154 1.34 2.23 -12.76
CA ASP A 154 2.80 2.18 -12.63
C ASP A 154 3.28 1.20 -11.54
N TRP A 155 2.52 1.05 -10.45
CA TRP A 155 2.86 0.09 -9.38
C TRP A 155 2.17 -1.28 -9.51
N GLY A 156 1.33 -1.45 -10.52
CA GLY A 156 0.64 -2.71 -10.84
C GLY A 156 -0.57 -2.99 -9.95
N ALA A 157 -1.47 -2.02 -9.80
CA ALA A 157 -2.74 -2.23 -9.12
C ALA A 157 -3.60 -3.25 -9.86
N ASP A 158 -4.07 -4.29 -9.14
CA ASP A 158 -5.07 -5.22 -9.69
C ASP A 158 -6.45 -4.55 -9.61
N GLU A 159 -6.82 -3.83 -10.66
CA GLU A 159 -8.14 -3.17 -10.74
C GLU A 159 -9.31 -4.15 -10.87
N SER A 160 -9.05 -5.45 -11.10
CA SER A 160 -10.13 -6.45 -11.16
C SER A 160 -10.69 -6.80 -9.79
N ILE A 161 -9.91 -6.55 -8.73
CA ILE A 161 -10.36 -6.73 -7.35
C ILE A 161 -10.92 -5.46 -6.75
N THR A 162 -10.68 -4.28 -7.34
CA THR A 162 -11.18 -3.01 -6.82
C THR A 162 -12.56 -2.67 -7.37
N GLY A 163 -13.25 -1.74 -6.72
CA GLY A 163 -14.46 -1.17 -7.27
C GLY A 163 -15.43 -0.65 -6.23
N TRP A 164 -16.03 0.50 -6.54
CA TRP A 164 -17.06 1.14 -5.72
C TRP A 164 -18.34 0.30 -5.59
N GLU A 165 -18.56 -0.65 -6.50
CA GLU A 165 -19.70 -1.58 -6.41
C GLU A 165 -19.56 -2.60 -5.27
N GLN A 166 -18.38 -2.72 -4.65
CA GLN A 166 -18.07 -3.72 -3.61
C GLN A 166 -18.43 -3.27 -2.18
N GLY A 167 -19.18 -2.17 -2.03
CA GLY A 167 -19.75 -1.78 -0.74
C GLY A 167 -19.42 -0.37 -0.26
N ASP A 168 -18.90 0.50 -1.13
CA ASP A 168 -18.56 1.87 -0.77
C ASP A 168 -18.96 2.86 -1.87
N VAL A 169 -19.51 4.02 -1.51
CA VAL A 169 -19.94 5.01 -2.52
C VAL A 169 -18.76 5.89 -2.90
N ARG A 170 -18.51 6.05 -4.21
CA ARG A 170 -17.51 7.01 -4.68
C ARG A 170 -18.01 8.44 -4.46
N GLU A 171 -17.58 9.04 -3.37
CA GLU A 171 -17.90 10.41 -3.01
C GLU A 171 -16.66 11.31 -3.08
N PHE A 172 -16.89 12.59 -3.34
CA PHE A 172 -15.84 13.59 -3.47
C PHE A 172 -16.17 14.84 -2.66
N PHE A 173 -15.20 15.35 -1.93
CA PHE A 173 -15.35 16.55 -1.09
C PHE A 173 -14.17 17.50 -1.29
N PRO A 174 -14.36 18.82 -1.09
CA PRO A 174 -13.23 19.73 -0.99
C PRO A 174 -12.27 19.26 0.11
N ALA A 175 -10.97 19.35 -0.14
CA ALA A 175 -9.95 19.02 0.86
C ALA A 175 -10.04 19.99 2.05
N GLN A 176 -10.03 19.45 3.28
CA GLN A 176 -10.18 20.21 4.53
C GLN A 176 -9.07 19.89 5.53
N VAL A 177 -8.64 18.63 5.58
CA VAL A 177 -7.67 18.11 6.55
C VAL A 177 -6.72 17.14 5.86
N VAL A 178 -5.50 17.04 6.37
CA VAL A 178 -4.56 15.97 6.03
C VAL A 178 -4.30 15.16 7.30
N THR A 179 -4.43 13.84 7.19
CA THR A 179 -4.01 12.91 8.24
C THR A 179 -2.84 12.08 7.75
N VAL A 180 -1.76 12.07 8.54
CA VAL A 180 -0.57 11.27 8.24
C VAL A 180 -0.61 9.98 9.06
N HIS A 181 -0.49 8.87 8.35
CA HIS A 181 -0.39 7.51 8.86
C HIS A 181 1.00 6.95 8.56
N HIS A 182 1.25 5.77 9.10
CA HIS A 182 2.24 4.86 8.56
C HIS A 182 1.56 3.53 8.24
N THR A 183 2.14 2.73 7.34
CA THR A 183 1.55 1.44 6.95
C THR A 183 1.84 0.32 7.95
N ALA A 184 2.73 0.58 8.93
CA ALA A 184 3.27 -0.41 9.86
C ALA A 184 3.96 -1.62 9.20
N THR A 185 4.20 -1.54 7.88
CA THR A 185 4.97 -2.53 7.11
C THR A 185 6.47 -2.37 7.35
N SER A 186 7.27 -3.27 6.77
CA SER A 186 8.73 -3.10 6.78
C SER A 186 9.17 -1.83 6.05
N ASN A 187 10.36 -1.34 6.43
CA ASN A 187 11.01 -0.18 5.83
C ASN A 187 12.50 -0.44 5.60
N THR A 188 12.84 -1.15 4.51
CA THR A 188 14.22 -1.47 4.15
C THR A 188 14.65 -0.81 2.85
N SER A 189 15.95 -0.59 2.65
CA SER A 189 16.47 0.06 1.44
C SER A 189 16.38 -0.80 0.18
N THR A 190 16.15 -2.10 0.32
CA THR A 190 16.08 -3.08 -0.77
C THR A 190 14.66 -3.57 -1.04
N GLN A 191 13.66 -3.00 -0.36
CA GLN A 191 12.26 -3.39 -0.50
C GLN A 191 11.70 -2.93 -1.84
N ASP A 192 10.93 -3.82 -2.48
CA ASP A 192 10.04 -3.41 -3.57
C ASP A 192 8.77 -2.78 -2.97
N TYR A 193 8.74 -1.44 -2.94
CA TYR A 193 7.59 -0.70 -2.45
C TYR A 193 6.35 -0.83 -3.36
N SER A 194 6.51 -1.18 -4.65
CA SER A 194 5.34 -1.49 -5.50
C SER A 194 4.72 -2.84 -5.09
N ALA A 195 5.54 -3.83 -4.72
CA ALA A 195 5.03 -5.05 -4.10
C ALA A 195 4.32 -4.78 -2.77
N THR A 196 4.85 -3.86 -1.94
CA THR A 196 4.18 -3.42 -0.71
C THR A 196 2.82 -2.77 -1.00
N MET A 197 2.72 -1.90 -2.02
CA MET A 197 1.44 -1.33 -2.48
C MET A 197 0.44 -2.43 -2.87
N ARG A 198 0.87 -3.41 -3.66
CA ARG A 198 0.02 -4.54 -4.08
C ARG A 198 -0.43 -5.40 -2.89
N ALA A 199 0.43 -5.60 -1.88
CA ALA A 199 0.06 -6.30 -0.65
C ALA A 199 -0.98 -5.53 0.17
N ILE A 200 -0.80 -4.22 0.35
CA ILE A 200 -1.76 -3.36 1.07
C ILE A 200 -3.11 -3.35 0.36
N LEU A 201 -3.13 -3.15 -0.96
CA LEU A 201 -4.35 -3.21 -1.77
C LEU A 201 -5.08 -4.54 -1.54
N THR A 202 -4.36 -5.65 -1.71
CA THR A 202 -4.93 -7.00 -1.59
C THR A 202 -5.47 -7.26 -0.19
N TYR A 203 -4.76 -6.82 0.84
CA TYR A 203 -5.21 -6.97 2.23
C TYR A 203 -6.48 -6.17 2.50
N HIS A 204 -6.51 -4.89 2.14
CA HIS A 204 -7.68 -4.02 2.34
C HIS A 204 -8.90 -4.55 1.61
N VAL A 205 -8.74 -5.01 0.37
CA VAL A 205 -9.86 -5.47 -0.45
C VAL A 205 -10.26 -6.90 -0.12
N LYS A 206 -9.33 -7.86 -0.20
CA LYS A 206 -9.65 -9.30 -0.11
C LYS A 206 -9.76 -9.79 1.32
N SER A 207 -9.14 -9.12 2.29
CA SER A 207 -9.16 -9.52 3.70
C SER A 207 -10.08 -8.66 4.55
N ASN A 208 -10.02 -7.33 4.40
CA ASN A 208 -10.86 -6.42 5.18
C ASN A 208 -12.24 -6.20 4.52
N GLY A 209 -12.36 -6.46 3.21
CA GLY A 209 -13.60 -6.31 2.45
C GLY A 209 -13.87 -4.88 1.96
N TRP A 210 -12.84 -4.04 1.84
CA TRP A 210 -12.97 -2.66 1.40
C TRP A 210 -13.03 -2.57 -0.13
N SER A 211 -13.55 -1.47 -0.66
CA SER A 211 -13.66 -1.22 -2.10
C SER A 211 -12.32 -0.98 -2.80
N ASP A 212 -11.33 -0.48 -2.06
CA ASP A 212 -10.00 -0.14 -2.53
C ASP A 212 -9.06 0.08 -1.32
N ILE A 213 -7.79 0.41 -1.59
CA ILE A 213 -6.85 0.89 -0.57
C ILE A 213 -7.43 2.10 0.20
N GLY A 214 -7.14 2.18 1.49
CA GLY A 214 -7.78 3.14 2.39
C GLY A 214 -7.23 4.56 2.27
N TYR A 215 -5.95 4.69 1.91
CA TYR A 215 -5.23 5.95 1.82
C TYR A 215 -5.27 6.50 0.40
N GLN A 216 -5.36 7.81 0.24
CA GLN A 216 -5.26 8.46 -1.08
C GLN A 216 -3.81 8.50 -1.57
N TYR A 217 -2.86 8.69 -0.67
CA TYR A 217 -1.43 8.77 -0.99
C TYR A 217 -0.61 7.84 -0.10
N LEU A 218 0.39 7.22 -0.68
CA LEU A 218 1.43 6.50 0.06
C LEU A 218 2.81 7.00 -0.35
N VAL A 219 3.73 7.10 0.59
CA VAL A 219 5.07 7.63 0.30
C VAL A 219 6.14 6.66 0.79
N ASP A 220 7.01 6.22 -0.11
CA ASP A 220 8.11 5.33 0.26
C ASP A 220 9.28 6.07 0.91
N ARG A 221 10.26 5.29 1.38
CA ARG A 221 11.51 5.78 1.97
C ARG A 221 12.30 6.71 1.07
N ASN A 222 12.21 6.50 -0.24
CA ASN A 222 12.95 7.26 -1.24
C ASN A 222 12.22 8.55 -1.65
N GLY A 223 11.01 8.77 -1.13
CA GLY A 223 10.19 9.93 -1.43
C GLY A 223 9.36 9.79 -2.71
N ILE A 224 9.18 8.58 -3.21
CA ILE A 224 8.25 8.31 -4.31
C ILE A 224 6.83 8.26 -3.75
N VAL A 225 5.93 8.99 -4.42
CA VAL A 225 4.52 9.14 -4.04
C VAL A 225 3.66 8.21 -4.89
N TYR A 226 2.97 7.29 -4.27
CA TYR A 226 2.13 6.32 -4.92
C TYR A 226 0.67 6.78 -4.85
N GLU A 227 -0.02 6.68 -5.98
CA GLU A 227 -1.46 6.80 -6.04
C GLU A 227 -2.09 5.63 -5.29
N GLY A 228 -2.78 5.93 -4.20
CA GLY A 228 -3.57 4.95 -3.46
C GLY A 228 -4.98 4.88 -4.04
N ARG A 229 -5.96 5.36 -3.27
CA ARG A 229 -7.39 5.19 -3.55
C ARG A 229 -7.81 5.89 -4.84
N SER A 230 -8.48 5.16 -5.73
CA SER A 230 -8.76 5.58 -7.10
C SER A 230 -9.87 6.63 -7.19
N ALA A 231 -9.61 7.79 -7.79
CA ALA A 231 -10.68 8.72 -8.19
C ALA A 231 -11.43 8.26 -9.46
N GLY A 232 -10.95 7.22 -10.15
CA GLY A 232 -11.49 6.72 -11.42
C GLY A 232 -10.91 7.38 -12.67
N SER A 233 -9.87 8.20 -12.54
CA SER A 233 -9.02 8.66 -13.65
C SER A 233 -7.57 8.65 -13.19
N THR A 234 -6.67 8.09 -13.99
CA THR A 234 -5.24 8.03 -13.66
C THR A 234 -4.42 8.50 -14.86
N VAL A 235 -3.46 9.38 -14.63
CA VAL A 235 -2.40 9.73 -15.60
C VAL A 235 -1.13 9.08 -15.08
N SER A 236 -0.45 8.30 -15.91
CA SER A 236 0.81 7.69 -15.49
C SER A 236 1.89 8.75 -15.30
N CYS A 237 2.66 8.55 -14.23
CA CYS A 237 3.82 9.37 -13.90
C CYS A 237 5.01 9.09 -14.81
N LEU A 238 5.04 7.92 -15.45
CA LEU A 238 6.19 7.46 -16.23
C LEU A 238 6.14 7.91 -17.68
N ASP A 239 4.95 8.02 -18.27
CA ASP A 239 4.76 8.33 -19.71
C ASP A 239 3.84 9.53 -19.99
N GLY A 240 2.97 9.90 -19.05
CA GLY A 240 1.98 10.98 -19.20
C GLY A 240 2.45 12.35 -18.70
N GLY A 241 3.64 12.43 -18.09
CA GLY A 241 4.17 13.67 -17.52
C GLY A 241 3.45 14.14 -16.25
N GLY A 242 2.66 13.27 -15.61
CA GLY A 242 2.04 13.55 -14.31
C GLY A 242 3.09 13.68 -13.20
N ASP A 243 2.86 14.60 -12.27
CA ASP A 243 3.67 14.81 -11.07
C ASP A 243 3.03 14.20 -9.80
N GLY A 244 1.92 13.47 -9.98
CA GLY A 244 1.12 12.86 -8.92
C GLY A 244 0.19 13.86 -8.22
N SER A 245 0.09 15.09 -8.71
CA SER A 245 -0.74 16.13 -8.10
C SER A 245 -2.23 15.80 -8.13
N ASP A 246 -2.67 15.21 -9.22
CA ASP A 246 -4.06 14.91 -9.54
C ASP A 246 -4.54 13.56 -8.99
N PHE A 247 -3.64 12.77 -8.41
CA PHE A 247 -3.99 11.51 -7.77
C PHE A 247 -5.13 11.71 -6.77
N ALA A 248 -6.06 10.76 -6.75
CA ALA A 248 -7.22 10.77 -5.86
C ALA A 248 -8.15 12.01 -5.99
N HIS A 249 -7.96 12.89 -6.98
CA HIS A 249 -8.82 14.04 -7.23
C HIS A 249 -9.79 13.81 -8.39
N GLN A 250 -11.00 14.35 -8.26
CA GLN A 250 -11.98 14.37 -9.33
C GLN A 250 -11.60 15.41 -10.38
N ALA A 251 -11.51 14.98 -11.65
CA ALA A 251 -11.30 15.87 -12.78
C ALA A 251 -12.36 16.99 -12.84
N GLY A 252 -11.92 18.22 -13.03
CA GLY A 252 -12.77 19.41 -13.19
C GLY A 252 -13.19 20.10 -11.89
N THR A 253 -13.37 19.37 -10.79
CA THR A 253 -13.69 19.96 -9.47
C THR A 253 -12.47 20.11 -8.58
N GLY A 254 -11.49 19.21 -8.70
CA GLY A 254 -10.35 19.14 -7.77
C GLY A 254 -10.77 18.72 -6.36
N ASN A 255 -11.92 18.09 -6.20
CA ASN A 255 -12.33 17.51 -4.92
C ASN A 255 -11.63 16.16 -4.72
N ILE A 256 -11.28 15.83 -3.48
CA ILE A 256 -10.63 14.56 -3.14
C ILE A 256 -11.67 13.45 -3.00
N VAL A 257 -11.35 12.24 -3.47
CA VAL A 257 -12.15 11.04 -3.20
C VAL A 257 -12.13 10.71 -1.70
N THR A 258 -13.28 10.32 -1.16
CA THR A 258 -13.39 9.88 0.24
C THR A 258 -12.54 8.65 0.49
N GLY A 259 -11.69 8.70 1.52
CA GLY A 259 -10.80 7.62 1.97
C GLY A 259 -11.48 6.58 2.87
N ALA A 260 -10.68 5.63 3.37
CA ALA A 260 -11.05 4.69 4.44
C ALA A 260 -9.88 4.54 5.43
N HIS A 261 -9.32 5.66 5.89
CA HIS A 261 -8.08 5.69 6.68
C HIS A 261 -8.27 6.24 8.10
N VAL A 262 -9.31 7.04 8.34
CA VAL A 262 -9.70 7.50 9.68
C VAL A 262 -11.21 7.29 9.87
N GLY A 263 -11.57 6.37 10.78
CA GLY A 263 -12.97 6.14 11.14
C GLY A 263 -13.69 7.45 11.45
N THR A 264 -14.88 7.64 10.89
CA THR A 264 -15.76 8.83 10.98
C THR A 264 -15.22 10.17 10.48
N TYR A 265 -13.98 10.26 9.99
CA TYR A 265 -13.36 11.51 9.52
C TYR A 265 -12.77 11.42 8.10
N ASN A 266 -13.31 10.57 7.22
CA ASN A 266 -12.76 10.39 5.86
C ASN A 266 -13.19 11.47 4.86
N SER A 267 -14.40 12.03 4.98
CA SER A 267 -14.91 13.04 4.03
C SER A 267 -14.08 14.32 4.08
N GLY A 268 -13.49 14.71 2.94
CA GLY A 268 -12.61 15.89 2.85
C GLY A 268 -11.25 15.73 3.53
N ASN A 269 -10.91 14.53 4.01
CA ASN A 269 -9.65 14.23 4.69
C ASN A 269 -8.71 13.44 3.78
N ILE A 270 -7.55 14.03 3.50
CA ILE A 270 -6.49 13.44 2.69
C ILE A 270 -5.64 12.56 3.59
N GLY A 271 -5.73 11.26 3.38
CA GLY A 271 -4.94 10.24 4.07
C GLY A 271 -3.64 10.00 3.34
N VAL A 272 -2.54 10.17 4.07
CA VAL A 272 -1.18 9.97 3.58
C VAL A 272 -0.52 8.91 4.44
N ALA A 273 -0.19 7.75 3.90
CA ALA A 273 0.55 6.73 4.63
C ALA A 273 2.03 6.73 4.25
N LEU A 274 2.90 6.98 5.22
CA LEU A 274 4.33 6.73 5.05
C LEU A 274 4.57 5.22 5.10
N MET A 275 5.15 4.65 4.04
CA MET A 275 5.41 3.22 3.98
C MET A 275 6.52 2.84 4.94
N GLY A 276 6.17 2.07 5.95
CA GLY A 276 7.07 1.66 7.02
C GLY A 276 6.41 1.63 8.39
N CYS A 277 7.19 1.18 9.36
CA CYS A 277 6.83 1.21 10.77
C CYS A 277 7.77 2.18 11.49
N PHE A 278 7.18 3.20 12.11
CA PHE A 278 7.85 4.35 12.73
C PHE A 278 7.51 4.46 14.22
N ASN A 279 7.19 3.32 14.82
CA ASN A 279 6.94 3.22 16.25
C ASN A 279 8.27 2.96 16.99
N ALA A 280 8.61 3.86 17.91
CA ALA A 280 9.82 3.76 18.72
C ALA A 280 9.73 2.71 19.85
N SER A 281 8.54 2.20 20.18
CA SER A 281 8.34 1.29 21.32
C SER A 281 8.61 -0.19 21.05
N GLY A 282 9.16 -0.54 19.87
CA GLY A 282 9.42 -1.92 19.44
C GLY A 282 8.22 -2.59 18.78
N GLY A 283 8.47 -3.44 17.78
CA GLY A 283 7.46 -4.10 16.92
C GLY A 283 7.79 -3.98 15.43
N CYS A 284 8.46 -2.89 15.04
CA CYS A 284 8.82 -2.62 13.65
C CYS A 284 9.97 -3.51 13.13
N THR A 285 9.87 -3.91 11.86
CA THR A 285 11.01 -4.43 11.09
C THR A 285 11.56 -3.35 10.15
N GLY A 286 12.89 -3.21 10.08
CA GLY A 286 13.55 -2.17 9.27
C GLY A 286 13.89 -0.88 10.04
N ASP A 287 14.11 0.22 9.31
CA ASP A 287 14.42 1.53 9.91
C ASP A 287 13.14 2.20 10.43
N THR A 288 13.14 2.53 11.72
CA THR A 288 12.04 3.20 12.42
C THR A 288 12.14 4.72 12.39
N THR A 289 13.20 5.26 11.81
CA THR A 289 13.33 6.69 11.55
C THR A 289 12.54 7.06 10.31
N VAL A 290 11.72 8.10 10.41
CA VAL A 290 11.04 8.66 9.23
C VAL A 290 12.12 9.15 8.25
N PRO A 291 12.23 8.57 7.05
CA PRO A 291 13.27 8.94 6.11
C PRO A 291 13.07 10.37 5.62
N ALA A 292 14.16 11.14 5.55
CA ALA A 292 14.11 12.49 4.98
C ALA A 292 13.55 12.50 3.55
N GLY A 293 13.79 11.42 2.79
CA GLY A 293 13.20 11.19 1.46
C GLY A 293 11.68 11.17 1.50
N SER A 294 11.06 10.44 2.43
CA SER A 294 9.59 10.40 2.59
C SER A 294 9.00 11.76 2.91
N VAL A 295 9.63 12.52 3.81
CA VAL A 295 9.19 13.89 4.16
C VAL A 295 9.36 14.83 2.97
N ALA A 296 10.49 14.74 2.25
CA ALA A 296 10.76 15.56 1.08
C ALA A 296 9.80 15.25 -0.07
N GLY A 297 9.52 13.96 -0.34
CA GLY A 297 8.52 13.53 -1.31
C GLY A 297 7.14 14.09 -0.99
N TRP A 298 6.72 13.98 0.28
CA TRP A 298 5.47 14.59 0.73
C TRP A 298 5.44 16.12 0.57
N SER A 299 6.52 16.82 0.92
CA SER A 299 6.60 18.28 0.77
C SER A 299 6.51 18.75 -0.68
N ARG A 300 6.89 17.90 -1.64
CA ARG A 300 6.69 18.17 -3.09
C ARG A 300 5.23 18.05 -3.50
N CYS A 301 4.41 17.34 -2.72
CA CYS A 301 2.96 17.35 -2.82
C CYS A 301 2.30 18.53 -2.07
N TRP A 302 3.04 19.37 -1.37
CA TRP A 302 2.42 20.50 -0.67
C TRP A 302 1.85 21.60 -1.59
N PRO A 303 2.44 21.94 -2.75
CA PRO A 303 1.81 22.84 -3.73
C PRO A 303 0.51 22.29 -4.33
N ILE A 304 0.25 20.99 -4.15
CA ILE A 304 -0.82 20.21 -4.75
C ILE A 304 -2.09 20.24 -3.90
N LEU A 305 -1.97 20.43 -2.58
CA LEU A 305 -3.10 20.47 -1.66
C LEU A 305 -3.66 21.89 -1.66
N PRO A 306 -4.89 22.14 -2.15
CA PRO A 306 -5.50 23.45 -2.08
C PRO A 306 -6.05 23.67 -0.65
N ILE A 307 -5.23 23.46 0.38
CA ILE A 307 -5.49 24.02 1.70
C ILE A 307 -5.16 25.50 1.55
N GLY A 308 -6.12 26.23 1.01
CA GLY A 308 -5.98 27.64 0.73
C GLY A 308 -5.43 28.34 1.96
N THR A 309 -4.33 29.07 1.78
CA THR A 309 -4.03 30.23 2.60
C THR A 309 -5.17 31.23 2.36
N ARG A 310 -6.24 31.14 3.15
CA ARG A 310 -7.18 32.23 3.39
C ARG A 310 -7.15 32.57 4.87
#